data_AF-A0A2A9M3X7-F1
#
_entry.id   AF-A0A2A9M3X7-F1
#
_cell.length_a   1.000
_cell.length_b   1.000
_cell.length_c   1.000
_cell.angle_alpha   90.00
_cell.angle_beta   90.00
_cell.angle_gamma   90.00
#
_symmetry.space_group_name_H-M   'P 1'
#
loop_
_entity.id
_entity.type
_entity.pdbx_description
1 polymer ?
#
loop_
_entity_poly.entity_id
_entity_poly.type
_entity_poly.pdbx_seq_one_letter_code
_entity_poly.pdbx_strand_id
1 'polypeptide(L)'
;MSETEFLSLLFPCAQPLLSRPPDADAEARRMRRQLQKAKAATADPFKRDRLLTPLPVSGRQHMQLQTEEHLIELTEHAKSFMAETQTEPWMDRPSTPIFRPHREEVHASTQILDGDLFAFDEEVVPILEVIVGKVLEQSITEVLEEEELAALKKQQDEYERARMLELIEVQRLEAAERRRSEEIQRRRAQAEAWHEVKRTAYRKMLAMDFAATHRRGRSQLILRQLAESANLFMHPKVGAVCVSFWPSLLKQTTSQVCFPAPAATSRRRGVPYSLRKRLLSDYAERDRDVERMVMEKQDEQRRVRLEQLRFKAERRARIKREAEEREEMQAVDTLEAEREWEIAEAARLEQEALEEARRAEEEALLEAERNANRAAGQQQWEGSEDGED
;
A
#
# COMPACT_ATOMS: atom_id res chain seq x y z
N MET A 1 48.86 4.55 -19.96
CA MET A 1 47.86 3.51 -20.26
C MET A 1 48.31 2.83 -21.53
N SER A 2 48.57 1.54 -21.62
CA SER A 2 48.58 0.44 -20.64
C SER A 2 49.28 -0.71 -21.37
N GLU A 3 50.32 -1.26 -20.77
CA GLU A 3 50.78 -2.60 -21.09
C GLU A 3 49.78 -3.62 -20.54
N THR A 4 49.92 -4.84 -21.05
CA THR A 4 49.39 -6.08 -20.50
C THR A 4 47.88 -6.24 -20.60
N GLU A 5 47.44 -7.31 -21.24
CA GLU A 5 47.00 -8.50 -20.51
C GLU A 5 46.27 -9.46 -21.46
N PHE A 6 46.67 -10.72 -21.33
CA PHE A 6 45.76 -11.85 -21.15
C PHE A 6 44.84 -12.31 -22.28
N LEU A 7 44.57 -13.59 -22.10
CA LEU A 7 43.46 -14.38 -22.59
C LEU A 7 43.65 -14.91 -24.01
N SER A 8 43.45 -16.19 -24.28
CA SER A 8 43.05 -17.33 -23.46
C SER A 8 42.68 -18.41 -24.46
N LEU A 9 42.85 -19.67 -24.05
CA LEU A 9 41.89 -20.76 -24.30
C LEU A 9 41.55 -21.09 -25.77
N LEU A 10 41.84 -22.32 -26.17
CA LEU A 10 40.85 -23.38 -26.44
C LEU A 10 41.46 -24.43 -27.40
N PHE A 11 41.63 -25.67 -26.88
CA PHE A 11 41.24 -26.99 -27.42
C PHE A 11 41.30 -27.27 -28.95
N PRO A 12 41.35 -28.55 -29.40
CA PRO A 12 42.14 -29.72 -29.00
C PRO A 12 42.69 -30.51 -30.22
N CYS A 13 43.28 -31.68 -29.94
CA CYS A 13 43.19 -32.93 -30.73
C CYS A 13 44.44 -33.45 -31.46
N ALA A 14 44.61 -34.76 -31.29
CA ALA A 14 45.27 -35.77 -32.14
C ALA A 14 46.80 -35.98 -32.03
N GLN A 15 47.13 -37.19 -31.57
CA GLN A 15 48.45 -37.85 -31.58
C GLN A 15 48.95 -38.08 -33.02
N PRO A 16 50.23 -38.47 -33.23
CA PRO A 16 50.52 -39.91 -33.24
C PRO A 16 51.85 -40.35 -32.61
N LEU A 17 51.73 -41.50 -31.95
CA LEU A 17 52.64 -42.63 -31.75
C LEU A 17 54.01 -42.63 -32.47
N LEU A 18 55.09 -42.81 -31.69
CA LEU A 18 56.27 -43.56 -32.15
C LEU A 18 56.85 -44.43 -31.02
N SER A 19 57.25 -45.63 -31.42
CA SER A 19 57.56 -46.83 -30.66
C SER A 19 58.81 -46.79 -29.78
N ARG A 20 58.71 -47.48 -28.65
CA ARG A 20 59.74 -47.73 -27.62
C ARG A 20 60.55 -49.01 -27.95
N PRO A 21 61.88 -49.04 -27.78
CA PRO A 21 62.61 -50.30 -27.67
C PRO A 21 62.55 -50.84 -26.22
N PRO A 22 62.23 -52.13 -26.01
CA PRO A 22 62.33 -52.79 -24.72
C PRO A 22 63.75 -53.34 -24.47
N ASP A 23 64.04 -53.67 -23.22
CA ASP A 23 65.09 -54.60 -22.73
C ASP A 23 66.37 -54.06 -22.07
N ALA A 24 66.74 -52.78 -22.18
CA ALA A 24 67.85 -52.22 -21.37
C ALA A 24 67.43 -51.83 -19.93
N ASP A 25 66.21 -51.34 -19.75
CA ASP A 25 65.71 -50.85 -18.45
C ASP A 25 65.39 -51.97 -17.46
N ALA A 26 65.09 -53.17 -17.96
CA ALA A 26 64.71 -54.32 -17.13
C ALA A 26 65.93 -54.91 -16.39
N GLU A 27 67.07 -55.00 -17.06
CA GLU A 27 68.33 -55.47 -16.48
C GLU A 27 68.91 -54.46 -15.48
N ALA A 28 68.86 -53.16 -15.80
CA ALA A 28 69.28 -52.09 -14.90
C ALA A 28 68.45 -52.05 -13.59
N ARG A 29 67.14 -52.34 -13.67
CA ARG A 29 66.25 -52.47 -12.50
C ARG A 29 66.56 -53.73 -11.67
N ARG A 30 66.90 -54.85 -12.30
CA ARG A 30 67.32 -56.08 -11.61
C ARG A 30 68.66 -55.89 -10.90
N MET A 31 69.65 -55.27 -11.55
CA MET A 31 70.95 -54.95 -10.95
C MET A 31 70.81 -53.94 -9.79
N ARG A 32 69.97 -52.91 -9.93
CA ARG A 32 69.64 -51.99 -8.82
C ARG A 32 68.96 -52.70 -7.64
N ARG A 33 68.03 -53.63 -7.89
CA ARG A 33 67.40 -54.43 -6.84
C ARG A 33 68.37 -55.39 -6.14
N GLN A 34 69.30 -56.00 -6.87
CA GLN A 34 70.35 -56.84 -6.29
C GLN A 34 71.32 -56.02 -5.44
N LEU A 35 71.75 -54.84 -5.92
CA LEU A 35 72.58 -53.91 -5.14
C LEU A 35 71.85 -53.37 -3.90
N GLN A 36 70.54 -53.12 -3.97
CA GLN A 36 69.74 -52.73 -2.81
C GLN A 36 69.60 -53.88 -1.79
N LYS A 37 69.36 -55.12 -2.25
CA LYS A 37 69.33 -56.30 -1.36
C LYS A 37 70.70 -56.58 -0.73
N ALA A 38 71.79 -56.42 -1.48
CA ALA A 38 73.15 -56.57 -0.95
C ALA A 38 73.46 -55.47 0.09
N LYS A 39 73.09 -54.22 -0.17
CA LYS A 39 73.23 -53.11 0.81
C LYS A 39 72.38 -53.32 2.06
N ALA A 40 71.18 -53.89 1.94
CA ALA A 40 70.33 -54.22 3.07
C ALA A 40 70.86 -55.44 3.86
N ALA A 41 71.50 -56.41 3.20
CA ALA A 41 72.10 -57.58 3.87
C ALA A 41 73.42 -57.26 4.59
N THR A 42 74.16 -56.23 4.16
CA THR A 42 75.36 -55.72 4.86
C THR A 42 75.03 -54.59 5.85
N ALA A 43 73.79 -54.12 5.90
CA ALA A 43 73.37 -53.14 6.89
C ALA A 43 73.08 -53.85 8.21
N ASP A 44 73.93 -53.63 9.21
CA ASP A 44 73.67 -54.07 10.59
C ASP A 44 72.29 -53.56 11.05
N PRO A 45 71.34 -54.45 11.39
CA PRO A 45 70.00 -54.04 11.81
C PRO A 45 70.00 -53.26 13.14
N PHE A 46 71.09 -53.31 13.91
CA PHE A 46 71.25 -52.63 15.20
C PHE A 46 71.99 -51.29 15.12
N LYS A 47 72.26 -50.76 13.92
CA LYS A 47 73.00 -49.48 13.78
C LYS A 47 72.18 -48.25 14.19
N ARG A 48 70.85 -48.37 14.24
CA ARG A 48 69.95 -47.29 14.68
C ARG A 48 69.71 -47.28 16.20
N ASP A 49 70.02 -48.38 16.88
CA ASP A 49 69.84 -48.54 18.34
C ASP A 49 71.16 -48.53 19.12
N ARG A 50 72.27 -48.13 18.50
CA ARG A 50 73.40 -47.62 19.29
C ARG A 50 72.97 -46.28 19.82
N LEU A 51 72.60 -46.24 21.10
CA LEU A 51 72.44 -45.02 21.90
C LEU A 51 73.60 -44.07 21.56
N LEU A 52 73.35 -43.09 20.69
CA LEU A 52 74.31 -42.03 20.45
C LEU A 52 74.49 -41.33 21.79
N THR A 53 75.74 -41.18 22.22
CA THR A 53 76.06 -40.25 23.29
C THR A 53 75.40 -38.91 22.95
N PRO A 54 74.64 -38.30 23.87
CA PRO A 54 73.92 -37.06 23.58
C PRO A 54 74.90 -36.00 23.04
N LEU A 55 74.40 -35.04 22.26
CA LEU A 55 75.24 -34.00 21.66
C LEU A 55 75.98 -33.17 22.74
N PRO A 56 77.21 -32.70 22.48
CA PRO A 56 77.96 -31.93 23.46
C PRO A 56 77.27 -30.60 23.75
N VAL A 57 77.18 -30.27 25.04
CA VAL A 57 76.65 -28.98 25.49
C VAL A 57 77.53 -27.85 24.94
N SER A 58 76.88 -26.77 24.48
CA SER A 58 77.54 -25.62 23.85
C SER A 58 78.73 -25.11 24.69
N GLY A 59 79.91 -25.00 24.08
CA GLY A 59 81.16 -24.60 24.72
C GLY A 59 82.01 -25.74 25.29
N ARG A 60 81.59 -27.01 25.19
CA ARG A 60 82.40 -28.18 25.56
C ARG A 60 82.53 -29.14 24.36
N GLN A 61 83.64 -29.85 24.27
CA GLN A 61 83.87 -30.88 23.25
C GLN A 61 83.89 -32.25 23.91
N HIS A 62 83.25 -33.25 23.29
CA HIS A 62 83.38 -34.62 23.74
C HIS A 62 84.75 -35.16 23.38
N MET A 63 85.43 -35.73 24.38
CA MET A 63 86.70 -36.43 24.21
C MET A 63 86.44 -37.93 24.32
N GLN A 64 86.99 -38.71 23.38
CA GLN A 64 86.91 -40.16 23.44
C GLN A 64 87.93 -40.66 24.47
N LEU A 65 87.45 -41.30 25.53
CA LEU A 65 88.30 -42.01 26.48
C LEU A 65 88.60 -43.41 25.91
N GLN A 66 89.83 -43.90 26.07
CA GLN A 66 90.14 -45.31 25.77
C GLN A 66 89.43 -46.20 26.80
N THR A 67 88.25 -46.70 26.42
CA THR A 67 87.49 -47.70 27.18
C THR A 67 87.66 -49.11 26.63
N GLU A 68 88.58 -49.30 25.67
CA GLU A 68 89.01 -50.64 25.26
C GLU A 68 89.81 -51.27 26.41
N GLU A 69 89.65 -52.58 26.64
CA GLU A 69 90.43 -53.31 27.64
C GLU A 69 91.93 -53.22 27.30
N HIS A 70 92.62 -52.29 27.95
CA HIS A 70 94.07 -52.19 27.89
C HIS A 70 94.69 -53.30 28.76
N LEU A 71 94.75 -54.51 28.20
CA LEU A 71 95.44 -55.63 28.83
C LEU A 71 96.95 -55.43 28.68
N ILE A 72 97.59 -55.03 29.78
CA ILE A 72 99.04 -55.15 29.92
C ILE A 72 99.29 -56.55 30.47
N GLU A 73 99.83 -57.44 29.64
CA GLU A 73 100.30 -58.74 30.10
C GLU A 73 101.47 -58.51 31.07
N LEU A 74 101.20 -58.65 32.38
CA LEU A 74 102.25 -58.72 33.39
C LEU A 74 102.97 -60.06 33.20
N THR A 75 104.09 -60.06 32.46
CA THR A 75 104.87 -61.26 32.13
C THR A 75 105.66 -61.83 33.31
N GLU A 76 105.69 -61.13 34.44
CA GLU A 76 106.30 -61.60 35.69
C GLU A 76 105.24 -61.84 36.76
N HIS A 77 105.01 -63.10 37.10
CA HIS A 77 104.27 -63.45 38.31
C HIS A 77 105.08 -62.96 39.52
N ALA A 78 104.52 -62.01 40.29
CA ALA A 78 105.10 -61.60 41.56
C ALA A 78 105.26 -62.85 42.46
N LYS A 79 106.45 -63.04 43.04
CA LYS A 79 106.73 -64.17 43.93
C LYS A 79 105.77 -64.12 45.12
N SER A 80 104.82 -65.04 45.15
CA SER A 80 103.96 -65.26 46.30
C SER A 80 104.76 -65.97 47.39
N PHE A 81 104.90 -65.30 48.53
CA PHE A 81 105.39 -65.92 49.76
C PHE A 81 104.19 -66.31 50.61
N MET A 82 104.13 -67.57 51.03
CA MET A 82 103.22 -67.99 52.08
C MET A 82 103.74 -67.43 53.41
N ALA A 83 103.09 -66.39 53.92
CA ALA A 83 103.29 -65.93 55.29
C ALA A 83 102.12 -66.46 56.12
N GLU A 84 102.38 -67.50 56.91
CA GLU A 84 101.42 -67.98 57.90
C GLU A 84 101.40 -66.99 59.07
N THR A 85 100.34 -66.20 59.16
CA THR A 85 100.07 -65.40 60.36
C THR A 85 99.22 -66.20 61.32
N GLN A 86 99.81 -66.59 62.46
CA GLN A 86 99.07 -67.14 63.60
C GLN A 86 98.22 -66.03 64.22
N THR A 87 96.96 -65.94 63.81
CA THR A 87 95.95 -65.08 64.43
C THR A 87 95.44 -65.75 65.71
N GLU A 88 95.90 -65.25 66.87
CA GLU A 88 95.30 -65.63 68.16
C GLU A 88 93.85 -65.11 68.23
N PRO A 89 92.86 -65.93 68.63
CA PRO A 89 91.42 -65.61 68.51
C PRO A 89 90.88 -64.49 69.41
N TRP A 90 91.69 -63.91 70.31
CA TRP A 90 91.21 -63.05 71.39
C TRP A 90 91.74 -61.62 71.31
N MET A 91 91.37 -60.91 70.25
CA MET A 91 91.29 -59.45 70.30
C MET A 91 89.84 -59.02 70.02
N ASP A 92 89.15 -58.58 71.07
CA ASP A 92 87.80 -58.03 70.97
C ASP A 92 87.81 -56.75 70.13
N ARG A 93 87.16 -56.83 68.95
CA ARG A 93 86.91 -55.66 68.10
C ARG A 93 85.93 -54.73 68.82
N PRO A 94 86.17 -53.41 68.90
CA PRO A 94 85.15 -52.48 69.40
C PRO A 94 83.89 -52.57 68.55
N SER A 95 82.72 -52.41 69.17
CA SER A 95 81.43 -52.57 68.49
C SER A 95 81.34 -51.65 67.26
N THR A 96 80.81 -52.20 66.17
CA THR A 96 80.64 -51.44 64.92
C THR A 96 79.66 -50.28 65.15
N PRO A 97 80.01 -49.04 64.77
CA PRO A 97 79.14 -47.89 64.97
C PRO A 97 77.84 -48.05 64.18
N ILE A 98 76.71 -47.71 64.81
CA ILE A 98 75.38 -47.83 64.22
C ILE A 98 75.21 -46.75 63.14
N PHE A 99 74.93 -47.16 61.90
CA PHE A 99 74.64 -46.25 60.79
C PHE A 99 73.30 -45.55 61.00
N ARG A 100 73.29 -44.22 60.95
CA ARG A 100 72.08 -43.39 60.99
C ARG A 100 72.02 -42.57 59.70
N PRO A 101 71.09 -42.86 58.76
CA PRO A 101 71.02 -42.14 57.49
C PRO A 101 70.65 -40.67 57.72
N HIS A 102 71.34 -39.76 57.02
CA HIS A 102 71.04 -38.33 57.02
C HIS A 102 69.84 -38.09 56.10
N ARG A 103 68.71 -37.61 56.63
CA ARG A 103 67.60 -37.14 55.80
C ARG A 103 67.90 -35.71 55.36
N GLU A 104 68.32 -35.51 54.12
CA GLU A 104 68.37 -34.20 53.47
C GLU A 104 67.00 -33.91 52.85
N GLU A 105 66.11 -33.29 53.62
CA GLU A 105 64.83 -32.80 53.08
C GLU A 105 65.09 -31.45 52.39
N VAL A 106 65.34 -31.49 51.07
CA VAL A 106 65.50 -30.26 50.27
C VAL A 106 64.11 -29.65 50.07
N HIS A 107 63.81 -28.58 50.80
CA HIS A 107 62.58 -27.81 50.60
C HIS A 107 62.72 -26.90 49.37
N ALA A 108 61.89 -27.14 48.35
CA ALA A 108 61.79 -26.30 47.15
C ALA A 108 60.36 -25.75 47.03
N SER A 109 60.23 -24.44 46.82
CA SER A 109 58.95 -23.79 46.51
C SER A 109 58.97 -23.31 45.06
N THR A 110 57.99 -23.71 44.27
CA THR A 110 57.73 -23.17 42.93
C THR A 110 56.53 -22.23 42.99
N GLN A 111 56.69 -21.01 42.46
CA GLN A 111 55.60 -20.03 42.34
C GLN A 111 55.62 -19.46 40.93
N ILE A 112 54.43 -19.37 40.31
CA ILE A 112 54.21 -18.71 39.04
C ILE A 112 53.86 -17.25 39.34
N LEU A 113 54.55 -16.31 38.70
CA LEU A 113 54.35 -14.88 38.88
C LEU A 113 53.28 -14.34 37.92
N ASP A 114 52.71 -13.19 38.26
CA ASP A 114 51.73 -12.53 37.40
C ASP A 114 52.34 -12.23 36.03
N GLY A 115 51.72 -12.77 34.97
CA GLY A 115 52.16 -12.62 33.58
C GLY A 115 53.04 -13.76 33.03
N ASP A 116 53.47 -14.72 33.84
CA ASP A 116 54.36 -15.83 33.43
C ASP A 116 53.66 -16.87 32.52
N LEU A 117 52.32 -16.93 32.56
CA LEU A 117 51.49 -17.80 31.71
C LEU A 117 50.67 -17.06 30.65
N PHE A 118 50.86 -15.74 30.50
CA PHE A 118 50.02 -14.95 29.60
C PHE A 118 50.43 -15.16 28.13
N ALA A 119 49.54 -15.77 27.34
CA ALA A 119 49.68 -15.90 25.90
C ALA A 119 48.82 -14.86 25.18
N PHE A 120 49.44 -13.79 24.69
CA PHE A 120 48.72 -12.68 24.03
C PHE A 120 47.86 -13.16 22.86
N ASP A 121 48.37 -14.06 22.04
CA ASP A 121 47.69 -14.55 20.84
C ASP A 121 46.41 -15.34 21.15
N GLU A 122 46.31 -15.96 22.33
CA GLU A 122 45.12 -16.70 22.79
C GLU A 122 44.12 -15.75 23.47
N GLU A 123 44.63 -14.86 24.34
CA GLU A 123 43.82 -13.98 25.17
C GLU A 123 43.20 -12.80 24.39
N VAL A 124 43.77 -12.43 23.23
CA VAL A 124 43.22 -11.38 22.37
C VAL A 124 42.04 -11.85 21.51
N VAL A 125 41.89 -13.17 21.29
CA VAL A 125 40.88 -13.73 20.39
C VAL A 125 39.44 -13.34 20.81
N PRO A 126 39.02 -13.46 22.08
CA PRO A 126 37.66 -13.10 22.49
C PRO A 126 37.38 -11.61 22.34
N ILE A 127 38.40 -10.77 22.54
CA ILE A 127 38.30 -9.32 22.39
C ILE A 127 38.08 -8.96 20.91
N LEU A 128 38.87 -9.56 20.02
CA LEU A 128 38.74 -9.34 18.58
C LEU A 128 37.41 -9.88 18.04
N GLU A 129 36.96 -11.05 18.49
CA GLU A 129 35.68 -11.62 18.08
C GLU A 129 34.51 -10.69 18.40
N VAL A 130 34.48 -10.14 19.62
CA VAL A 130 33.43 -9.18 20.03
C VAL A 130 33.52 -7.87 19.25
N ILE A 131 34.72 -7.33 19.01
CA ILE A 131 34.88 -6.07 18.27
C ILE A 131 34.46 -6.25 16.82
N VAL A 132 34.95 -7.30 16.15
CA VAL A 132 34.62 -7.58 14.76
C VAL A 132 33.14 -7.89 14.61
N GLY A 133 32.57 -8.71 15.51
CA GLY A 133 31.14 -9.03 15.54
C GLY A 133 30.29 -7.76 15.63
N LYS A 134 30.57 -6.90 16.63
CA LYS A 134 29.83 -5.64 16.80
C LYS A 134 29.95 -4.68 15.62
N VAL A 135 31.15 -4.56 15.04
CA VAL A 135 31.36 -3.68 13.89
C VAL A 135 30.61 -4.19 12.68
N LEU A 136 30.61 -5.50 12.44
CA LEU A 136 29.85 -6.11 11.34
C LEU A 136 28.35 -5.94 11.55
N GLU A 137 27.84 -6.28 12.73
CA GLU A 137 26.43 -6.11 13.08
C GLU A 137 25.99 -4.66 12.89
N GLN A 138 26.73 -3.71 13.46
CA GLN A 138 26.44 -2.29 13.34
C GLN A 138 26.44 -1.84 11.87
N SER A 139 27.44 -2.23 11.09
CA SER A 139 27.54 -1.87 9.68
C SER A 139 26.38 -2.42 8.84
N ILE A 140 25.90 -3.63 9.13
CA ILE A 140 24.77 -4.23 8.41
C ILE A 140 23.49 -3.48 8.75
N THR A 141 23.24 -3.19 10.03
CA THR A 141 22.07 -2.40 10.44
C THR A 141 22.06 -1.00 9.84
N GLU A 142 23.20 -0.30 9.85
CA GLU A 142 23.30 1.06 9.30
C GLU A 142 23.02 1.06 7.79
N VAL A 143 23.57 0.11 7.03
CA VAL A 143 23.32 0.00 5.58
C VAL A 143 21.86 -0.31 5.30
N LEU A 144 21.24 -1.23 6.04
CA LEU A 144 19.81 -1.54 5.87
C LEU A 144 18.93 -0.33 6.18
N GLU A 145 19.19 0.39 7.26
CA GLU A 145 18.48 1.62 7.61
C GLU A 145 18.63 2.70 6.53
N GLU A 146 19.83 2.88 5.97
CA GLU A 146 20.07 3.82 4.87
C GLU A 146 19.29 3.44 3.60
N GLU A 147 19.24 2.16 3.26
CA GLU A 147 18.49 1.66 2.10
C GLU A 147 16.97 1.84 2.29
N GLU A 148 16.46 1.55 3.48
CA GLU A 148 15.05 1.77 3.84
C GLU A 148 14.68 3.26 3.76
N LEU A 149 15.50 4.14 4.34
CA LEU A 149 15.28 5.59 4.26
C LEU A 149 15.33 6.09 2.81
N ALA A 150 16.21 5.55 1.97
CA ALA A 150 16.28 5.89 0.56
C ALA A 150 15.04 5.41 -0.21
N ALA A 151 14.54 4.21 0.11
CA ALA A 151 13.31 3.68 -0.48
C ALA A 151 12.08 4.53 -0.10
N LEU A 152 11.92 4.89 1.17
CA LEU A 152 10.84 5.74 1.65
C LEU A 152 10.87 7.12 0.98
N LYS A 153 12.04 7.74 0.86
CA LYS A 153 12.19 9.03 0.16
C LYS A 153 11.79 8.93 -1.31
N LYS A 154 12.19 7.87 -2.01
CA LYS A 154 11.77 7.65 -3.41
C LYS A 154 10.26 7.53 -3.53
N GLN A 155 9.61 6.78 -2.63
CA GLN A 155 8.16 6.64 -2.62
C GLN A 155 7.45 7.97 -2.32
N GLN A 156 7.96 8.76 -1.36
CA GLN A 156 7.44 10.09 -1.05
C GLN A 156 7.55 11.03 -2.26
N ASP A 157 8.72 11.07 -2.90
CA ASP A 157 8.96 11.88 -4.10
C ASP A 157 8.01 11.49 -5.25
N GLU A 158 7.80 10.20 -5.48
CA GLU A 158 6.88 9.70 -6.50
C GLU A 158 5.43 10.08 -6.19
N TYR A 159 5.01 9.96 -4.94
CA TYR A 159 3.70 10.37 -4.49
C TYR A 159 3.48 11.88 -4.65
N GLU A 160 4.47 12.70 -4.26
CA GLU A 160 4.40 14.15 -4.42
C GLU A 160 4.34 14.56 -5.89
N ARG A 161 5.14 13.92 -6.76
CA ARG A 161 5.08 14.14 -8.21
C ARG A 161 3.70 13.80 -8.76
N ALA A 162 3.14 12.64 -8.42
CA ALA A 162 1.80 12.25 -8.85
C ALA A 162 0.75 13.26 -8.39
N ARG A 163 0.78 13.64 -7.09
CA ARG A 163 -0.13 14.63 -6.51
C ARG A 163 -0.01 16.00 -7.17
N MET A 164 1.20 16.45 -7.51
CA MET A 164 1.41 17.71 -8.23
C MET A 164 0.83 17.66 -9.64
N LEU A 165 1.02 16.55 -10.36
CA LEU A 165 0.46 16.36 -11.71
C LEU A 165 -1.08 16.37 -11.67
N GLU A 166 -1.68 15.68 -10.70
CA GLU A 166 -3.12 15.71 -10.48
C GLU A 166 -3.63 17.12 -10.20
N LEU A 167 -2.95 17.86 -9.31
CA LEU A 167 -3.32 19.23 -8.98
C LEU A 167 -3.27 20.16 -10.21
N ILE A 168 -2.23 20.03 -11.04
CA ILE A 168 -2.09 20.80 -12.27
C ILE A 168 -3.23 20.49 -13.24
N GLU A 169 -3.60 19.22 -13.41
CA GLU A 169 -4.70 18.85 -14.30
C GLU A 169 -6.05 19.34 -13.77
N VAL A 170 -6.31 19.24 -12.46
CA VAL A 170 -7.51 19.81 -11.83
C VAL A 170 -7.59 21.31 -12.09
N GLN A 171 -6.51 22.06 -11.86
CA GLN A 171 -6.48 23.51 -12.14
C GLN A 171 -6.74 23.84 -13.61
N ARG A 172 -6.20 23.03 -14.53
CA ARG A 172 -6.44 23.17 -15.97
C ARG A 172 -7.92 22.95 -16.31
N LEU A 173 -8.55 21.91 -15.76
CA LEU A 173 -9.95 21.60 -15.96
C LEU A 173 -10.86 22.67 -15.37
N GLU A 174 -10.60 23.12 -14.14
CA GLU A 174 -11.33 24.22 -13.51
C GLU A 174 -11.24 25.51 -14.34
N ALA A 175 -10.05 25.86 -14.81
CA ALA A 175 -9.87 27.06 -15.64
C ALA A 175 -10.62 26.95 -16.99
N ALA A 176 -10.74 25.74 -17.55
CA ALA A 176 -11.53 25.50 -18.75
C ALA A 176 -13.04 25.58 -18.46
N GLU A 177 -13.49 25.04 -17.33
CA GLU A 177 -14.89 25.10 -16.91
C GLU A 177 -15.34 26.52 -16.59
N ARG A 178 -14.50 27.30 -15.89
CA ARG A 178 -14.74 28.74 -15.63
C ARG A 178 -14.93 29.51 -16.93
N ARG A 179 -14.07 29.29 -17.94
CA ARG A 179 -14.24 29.91 -19.27
C ARG A 179 -15.55 29.52 -19.94
N ARG A 180 -15.95 28.24 -19.88
CA ARG A 180 -17.22 27.77 -20.44
C ARG A 180 -18.41 28.38 -19.72
N SER A 181 -18.40 28.42 -18.40
CA SER A 181 -19.49 28.97 -17.59
C SER A 181 -19.65 30.47 -17.81
N GLU A 182 -18.55 31.22 -17.89
CA GLU A 182 -18.55 32.64 -18.25
C GLU A 182 -19.13 32.88 -19.64
N GLU A 183 -18.74 32.09 -20.66
CA GLU A 183 -19.30 32.20 -22.01
C GLU A 183 -20.81 31.89 -22.01
N ILE A 184 -21.24 30.82 -21.31
CA ILE A 184 -22.67 30.48 -21.18
C ILE A 184 -23.45 31.61 -20.50
N GLN A 185 -22.90 32.21 -19.43
CA GLN A 185 -23.52 33.34 -18.74
C GLN A 185 -23.64 34.56 -19.66
N ARG A 186 -22.59 34.88 -20.42
CA ARG A 186 -22.62 35.96 -21.43
C ARG A 186 -23.69 35.71 -22.49
N ARG A 187 -23.78 34.47 -23.01
CA ARG A 187 -24.80 34.10 -24.01
C ARG A 187 -26.22 34.18 -23.45
N ARG A 188 -26.44 33.76 -22.20
CA ARG A 188 -27.73 33.89 -21.52
C ARG A 188 -28.13 35.36 -21.35
N ALA A 189 -27.22 36.20 -20.86
CA ALA A 189 -27.48 37.64 -20.70
C ALA A 189 -27.80 38.31 -22.05
N GLN A 190 -27.09 37.96 -23.12
CA GLN A 190 -27.38 38.45 -24.48
C GLN A 190 -28.76 37.98 -24.96
N ALA A 191 -29.11 36.71 -24.74
CA ALA A 191 -30.41 36.16 -25.13
C ALA A 191 -31.56 36.84 -24.36
N GLU A 192 -31.41 37.06 -23.06
CA GLU A 192 -32.39 37.76 -22.22
C GLU A 192 -32.59 39.20 -22.71
N ALA A 193 -31.50 39.95 -22.91
CA ALA A 193 -31.57 41.31 -23.45
C ALA A 193 -32.26 41.34 -24.84
N TRP A 194 -31.94 40.39 -25.72
CA TRP A 194 -32.59 40.27 -27.02
C TRP A 194 -34.09 39.95 -26.90
N HIS A 195 -34.46 39.06 -25.96
CA HIS A 195 -35.86 38.74 -25.68
C HIS A 195 -36.64 39.95 -25.17
N GLU A 196 -36.04 40.80 -24.33
CA GLU A 196 -36.66 42.04 -23.86
C GLU A 196 -36.89 43.03 -25.01
N VAL A 197 -35.89 43.23 -25.87
CA VAL A 197 -36.02 44.05 -27.08
C VAL A 197 -37.12 43.50 -27.99
N LYS A 198 -37.16 42.18 -28.20
CA LYS A 198 -38.22 41.54 -29.00
C LYS A 198 -39.60 41.70 -28.38
N ARG A 199 -39.74 41.54 -27.06
CA ARG A 199 -41.01 41.74 -26.32
C ARG A 199 -41.50 43.17 -26.45
N THR A 200 -40.62 44.16 -26.28
CA THR A 200 -40.99 45.58 -26.42
C THR A 200 -41.37 45.94 -27.85
N ALA A 201 -40.61 45.45 -28.84
CA ALA A 201 -40.95 45.62 -30.26
C ALA A 201 -42.31 44.99 -30.60
N TYR A 202 -42.55 43.74 -30.16
CA TYR A 202 -43.80 43.04 -30.38
C TYR A 202 -44.99 43.78 -29.74
N ARG A 203 -44.85 44.26 -28.49
CA ARG A 203 -45.87 45.08 -27.82
C ARG A 203 -46.20 46.35 -28.60
N LYS A 204 -45.19 47.02 -29.17
CA LYS A 204 -45.39 48.21 -30.02
C LYS A 204 -46.15 47.86 -31.29
N MET A 205 -45.78 46.77 -31.97
CA MET A 205 -46.52 46.32 -33.17
C MET A 205 -47.97 45.99 -32.84
N LEU A 206 -48.21 45.20 -31.78
CA LEU A 206 -49.57 44.87 -31.33
C LEU A 206 -50.39 46.12 -30.99
N ALA A 207 -49.79 47.12 -30.32
CA ALA A 207 -50.48 48.37 -30.02
C ALA A 207 -50.83 49.15 -31.28
N MET A 208 -49.96 49.16 -32.29
CA MET A 208 -50.23 49.80 -33.59
C MET A 208 -51.33 49.08 -34.36
N ASP A 209 -51.28 47.75 -34.42
CA ASP A 209 -52.29 46.92 -35.07
C ASP A 209 -53.65 47.07 -34.36
N PHE A 210 -53.66 47.06 -33.03
CA PHE A 210 -54.85 47.33 -32.22
C PHE A 210 -55.40 48.73 -32.48
N ALA A 211 -54.55 49.77 -32.49
CA ALA A 211 -54.99 51.13 -32.78
C ALA A 211 -55.54 51.27 -34.21
N ALA A 212 -54.91 50.62 -35.19
CA ALA A 212 -55.34 50.63 -36.59
C ALA A 212 -56.70 49.93 -36.77
N THR A 213 -56.87 48.74 -36.20
CA THR A 213 -58.13 47.99 -36.22
C THR A 213 -59.23 48.73 -35.45
N HIS A 214 -58.92 49.30 -34.28
CA HIS A 214 -59.87 50.06 -33.48
C HIS A 214 -60.31 51.36 -34.15
N ARG A 215 -59.44 52.03 -34.91
CA ARG A 215 -59.79 53.22 -35.70
C ARG A 215 -60.66 52.86 -36.89
N ARG A 216 -60.39 51.73 -37.55
CA ARG A 216 -61.17 51.24 -38.70
C ARG A 216 -62.62 50.95 -38.24
N GLY A 217 -63.59 51.45 -39.00
CA GLY A 217 -65.02 51.27 -38.72
C GLY A 217 -65.56 52.12 -37.57
N ARG A 218 -64.76 52.50 -36.55
CA ARG A 218 -65.24 53.29 -35.41
C ARG A 218 -65.58 54.73 -35.77
N SER A 219 -64.90 55.34 -36.75
CA SER A 219 -65.30 56.65 -37.29
C SER A 219 -66.70 56.59 -37.91
N GLN A 220 -66.99 55.58 -38.72
CA GLN A 220 -68.30 55.38 -39.35
C GLN A 220 -69.37 55.02 -38.32
N LEU A 221 -69.05 54.18 -37.34
CA LEU A 221 -69.95 53.84 -36.24
C LEU A 221 -70.28 55.05 -35.37
N ILE A 222 -69.28 55.88 -35.00
CA ILE A 222 -69.51 57.11 -34.24
C ILE A 222 -70.31 58.11 -35.07
N LEU A 223 -69.99 58.32 -36.34
CA LEU A 223 -70.76 59.21 -37.21
C LEU A 223 -72.22 58.74 -37.36
N ARG A 224 -72.43 57.43 -37.47
CA ARG A 224 -73.77 56.83 -37.51
C ARG A 224 -74.50 57.00 -36.17
N GLN A 225 -73.85 56.71 -35.05
CA GLN A 225 -74.41 56.90 -33.72
C GLN A 225 -74.71 58.36 -33.43
N LEU A 226 -73.86 59.30 -33.85
CA LEU A 226 -74.12 60.74 -33.72
C LEU A 226 -75.28 61.18 -34.62
N ALA A 227 -75.37 60.67 -35.85
CA ALA A 227 -76.50 60.93 -36.73
C ALA A 227 -77.82 60.36 -36.21
N GLU A 228 -77.79 59.20 -35.54
CA GLU A 228 -78.98 58.56 -34.96
C GLU A 228 -79.38 59.14 -33.59
N SER A 229 -78.41 59.52 -32.74
CA SER A 229 -78.66 59.99 -31.36
C SER A 229 -78.87 61.49 -31.27
N ALA A 230 -78.24 62.27 -32.15
CA ALA A 230 -78.35 63.72 -32.16
C ALA A 230 -78.85 64.15 -33.54
N ASN A 231 -79.99 64.84 -33.58
CA ASN A 231 -80.56 65.42 -34.81
C ASN A 231 -79.69 66.55 -35.42
N LEU A 232 -78.37 66.54 -35.20
CA LEU A 232 -77.41 67.49 -35.76
C LEU A 232 -77.18 67.27 -37.26
N PHE A 233 -77.35 66.04 -37.76
CA PHE A 233 -77.19 65.70 -39.18
C PHE A 233 -78.52 65.28 -39.81
N MET A 234 -79.49 66.20 -39.86
CA MET A 234 -80.71 65.98 -40.61
C MET A 234 -80.44 66.14 -42.11
N HIS A 235 -80.92 65.20 -42.93
CA HIS A 235 -80.90 65.37 -44.39
C HIS A 235 -81.69 66.64 -44.74
N PRO A 236 -81.18 67.54 -45.61
CA PRO A 236 -81.77 68.87 -45.83
C PRO A 236 -83.25 68.83 -46.21
N LYS A 237 -83.68 67.77 -46.91
CA LYS A 237 -85.08 67.50 -47.24
C LYS A 237 -85.95 67.21 -46.00
N VAL A 238 -85.46 66.40 -45.06
CA VAL A 238 -86.19 66.06 -43.82
C VAL A 238 -86.20 67.26 -42.89
N GLY A 239 -85.10 68.01 -42.80
CA GLY A 239 -85.04 69.28 -42.08
C GLY A 239 -86.06 70.30 -42.60
N ALA A 240 -86.15 70.51 -43.92
CA ALA A 240 -87.12 71.41 -44.52
C ALA A 240 -88.58 70.99 -44.24
N VAL A 241 -88.86 69.68 -44.23
CA VAL A 241 -90.21 69.20 -43.92
C VAL A 241 -90.52 69.37 -42.42
N CYS A 242 -89.62 68.95 -41.53
CA CYS A 242 -89.83 68.99 -40.08
C CYS A 242 -89.79 70.41 -39.47
N VAL A 243 -88.89 71.28 -39.94
CA VAL A 243 -88.66 72.60 -39.34
C VAL A 243 -89.49 73.69 -40.01
N SER A 244 -89.65 73.66 -41.33
CA SER A 244 -90.42 74.69 -42.06
C SER A 244 -91.85 74.28 -42.40
N PHE A 245 -92.05 73.08 -42.96
CA PHE A 245 -93.37 72.68 -43.48
C PHE A 245 -94.37 72.30 -42.38
N TRP A 246 -94.01 71.38 -41.47
CA TRP A 246 -94.92 70.91 -40.42
C TRP A 246 -95.41 72.04 -39.50
N PRO A 247 -94.58 72.97 -39.03
CA PRO A 247 -95.05 74.11 -38.24
C PRO A 247 -95.95 75.05 -39.02
N SER A 248 -95.67 75.29 -40.31
CA SER A 248 -96.55 76.08 -41.18
C SER A 248 -97.92 75.42 -41.36
N LEU A 249 -97.93 74.11 -41.61
CA LEU A 249 -99.16 73.32 -41.75
C LEU A 249 -99.94 73.23 -40.43
N LEU A 250 -99.25 73.03 -39.30
CA LEU A 250 -99.84 73.08 -37.95
C LEU A 250 -100.41 74.46 -37.65
N LYS A 251 -99.73 75.54 -38.05
CA LYS A 251 -100.25 76.91 -37.91
C LYS A 251 -101.51 77.15 -38.76
N GLN A 252 -101.52 76.60 -39.99
CA GLN A 252 -102.70 76.65 -40.87
C GLN A 252 -103.87 75.84 -40.32
N THR A 253 -103.63 74.61 -39.85
CA THR A 253 -104.67 73.73 -39.32
C THR A 253 -105.16 74.19 -37.94
N THR A 254 -104.29 74.65 -37.05
CA THR A 254 -104.71 75.28 -35.78
C THR A 254 -105.50 76.56 -36.01
N SER A 255 -105.20 77.35 -37.05
CA SER A 255 -106.05 78.49 -37.42
C SER A 255 -107.45 78.09 -37.91
N GLN A 256 -107.59 76.90 -38.52
CA GLN A 256 -108.87 76.37 -38.99
C GLN A 256 -109.63 75.55 -37.92
N VAL A 257 -108.96 75.03 -36.90
CA VAL A 257 -109.53 74.19 -35.83
C VAL A 257 -109.71 74.98 -34.51
N CYS A 258 -109.33 76.27 -34.46
CA CYS A 258 -109.64 77.15 -33.34
C CYS A 258 -111.12 77.58 -33.35
N PHE A 259 -112.02 76.63 -33.13
CA PHE A 259 -113.31 76.84 -32.47
C PHE A 259 -113.10 76.70 -30.94
N PRO A 260 -113.88 77.38 -30.08
CA PRO A 260 -113.52 77.58 -28.67
C PRO A 260 -113.53 76.27 -27.86
N ALA A 261 -112.48 76.06 -27.06
CA ALA A 261 -112.34 75.00 -26.06
C ALA A 261 -113.34 75.19 -24.88
N PRO A 262 -113.48 74.27 -23.88
CA PRO A 262 -112.74 73.02 -23.62
C PRO A 262 -113.59 71.79 -23.14
N ALA A 263 -113.06 70.56 -23.21
CA ALA A 263 -113.34 69.47 -22.25
C ALA A 263 -112.49 68.20 -22.50
N ALA A 264 -112.20 67.48 -21.41
CA ALA A 264 -111.77 66.06 -21.33
C ALA A 264 -110.26 65.70 -21.31
N THR A 265 -109.66 65.91 -20.14
CA THR A 265 -109.09 64.89 -19.22
C THR A 265 -108.75 63.46 -19.73
N SER A 266 -107.51 63.07 -19.42
CA SER A 266 -106.99 61.71 -19.13
C SER A 266 -106.66 60.71 -20.27
N ARG A 267 -105.35 60.53 -20.52
CA ARG A 267 -104.65 59.23 -20.43
C ARG A 267 -103.15 59.40 -20.73
N ARG A 268 -102.32 59.39 -19.69
CA ARG A 268 -100.91 58.98 -19.80
C ARG A 268 -100.85 57.46 -19.62
N ARG A 269 -100.39 56.71 -20.64
CA ARG A 269 -100.08 55.28 -20.51
C ARG A 269 -98.64 55.13 -20.01
N GLY A 270 -98.47 54.53 -18.82
CA GLY A 270 -97.19 54.00 -18.35
C GLY A 270 -96.95 52.57 -18.86
N VAL A 271 -95.68 52.20 -19.01
CA VAL A 271 -95.24 50.84 -19.37
C VAL A 271 -95.58 49.88 -18.20
N PRO A 272 -96.14 48.69 -18.45
CA PRO A 272 -96.62 47.82 -17.38
C PRO A 272 -95.46 47.20 -16.57
N TYR A 273 -95.58 47.29 -15.24
CA TYR A 273 -94.71 46.73 -14.19
C TYR A 273 -94.37 45.24 -14.36
N SER A 274 -95.18 44.49 -15.11
CA SER A 274 -94.99 43.07 -15.40
C SER A 274 -93.77 42.77 -16.30
N LEU A 275 -93.45 43.66 -17.25
CA LEU A 275 -92.28 43.49 -18.13
C LEU A 275 -90.96 43.73 -17.39
N ARG A 276 -90.93 44.71 -16.48
CA ARG A 276 -89.75 45.01 -15.65
C ARG A 276 -89.44 43.85 -14.69
N LYS A 277 -90.48 43.20 -14.14
CA LYS A 277 -90.31 42.08 -13.19
C LYS A 277 -89.75 40.81 -13.85
N ARG A 278 -90.18 40.49 -15.08
CA ARG A 278 -89.63 39.35 -15.85
C ARG A 278 -88.17 39.58 -16.26
N LEU A 279 -87.84 40.77 -16.76
CA LEU A 279 -86.46 41.05 -17.15
C LEU A 279 -85.52 40.96 -15.94
N LEU A 280 -85.92 41.46 -14.76
CA LEU A 280 -85.12 41.35 -13.54
C LEU A 280 -84.97 39.91 -13.02
N SER A 281 -85.96 39.02 -13.19
CA SER A 281 -85.79 37.60 -12.82
C SER A 281 -84.83 36.88 -13.76
N ASP A 282 -84.91 37.15 -15.07
CA ASP A 282 -84.08 36.50 -16.08
C ASP A 282 -82.59 36.91 -15.95
N TYR A 283 -82.29 38.11 -15.44
CA TYR A 283 -80.92 38.50 -15.11
C TYR A 283 -80.42 37.82 -13.82
N ALA A 284 -81.25 37.75 -12.78
CA ALA A 284 -80.87 37.13 -11.51
C ALA A 284 -80.62 35.61 -11.63
N GLU A 285 -81.30 34.93 -12.55
CA GLU A 285 -81.05 33.51 -12.84
C GLU A 285 -79.71 33.31 -13.57
N ARG A 286 -79.39 34.16 -14.55
CA ARG A 286 -78.11 34.10 -15.28
C ARG A 286 -76.90 34.39 -14.40
N ASP A 287 -77.01 35.32 -13.45
CA ASP A 287 -75.90 35.63 -12.54
C ASP A 287 -75.56 34.42 -11.64
N ARG A 288 -76.57 33.71 -11.14
CA ARG A 288 -76.37 32.48 -10.34
C ARG A 288 -75.75 31.34 -11.16
N ASP A 289 -76.10 31.24 -12.44
CA ASP A 289 -75.52 30.24 -13.34
C ASP A 289 -74.04 30.53 -13.63
N VAL A 290 -73.70 31.81 -13.82
CA VAL A 290 -72.30 32.25 -13.98
C VAL A 290 -71.49 31.97 -12.71
N GLU A 291 -72.04 32.24 -11.52
CA GLU A 291 -71.38 31.95 -10.24
C GLU A 291 -71.13 30.45 -10.05
N ARG A 292 -72.09 29.58 -10.39
CA ARG A 292 -71.91 28.12 -10.36
C ARG A 292 -70.79 27.66 -11.29
N MET A 293 -70.77 28.15 -12.52
CA MET A 293 -69.74 27.82 -13.51
C MET A 293 -68.34 28.29 -13.10
N VAL A 294 -68.24 29.39 -12.34
CA VAL A 294 -66.96 29.87 -11.79
C VAL A 294 -66.48 28.97 -10.64
N MET A 295 -67.38 28.57 -9.75
CA MET A 295 -67.03 27.69 -8.62
C MET A 295 -66.62 26.30 -9.09
N GLU A 296 -67.33 25.72 -10.06
CA GLU A 296 -66.99 24.41 -10.65
C GLU A 296 -65.59 24.43 -11.28
N LYS A 297 -65.25 25.48 -12.04
CA LYS A 297 -63.91 25.65 -12.62
C LYS A 297 -62.82 25.78 -11.55
N GLN A 298 -63.10 26.46 -10.44
CA GLN A 298 -62.14 26.57 -9.34
C GLN A 298 -61.93 25.22 -8.64
N ASP A 299 -62.99 24.43 -8.47
CA ASP A 299 -62.90 23.11 -7.85
C ASP A 299 -62.21 22.09 -8.77
N GLU A 300 -62.41 22.17 -10.08
CA GLU A 300 -61.64 21.40 -11.08
C GLU A 300 -60.14 21.74 -10.99
N GLN A 301 -59.77 23.02 -10.94
CA GLN A 301 -58.38 23.44 -10.78
C GLN A 301 -57.77 22.96 -9.46
N ARG A 302 -58.54 22.97 -8.37
CA ARG A 302 -58.11 22.44 -7.07
C ARG A 302 -57.89 20.92 -7.13
N ARG A 303 -58.77 20.17 -7.78
CA ARG A 303 -58.64 18.72 -7.96
C ARG A 303 -57.39 18.35 -8.74
N VAL A 304 -57.18 18.98 -9.90
CA VAL A 304 -55.98 18.75 -10.73
C VAL A 304 -54.70 19.08 -9.95
N ARG A 305 -54.70 20.16 -9.15
CA ARG A 305 -53.56 20.53 -8.31
C ARG A 305 -53.29 19.50 -7.20
N LEU A 306 -54.34 18.97 -6.56
CA LEU A 306 -54.22 17.92 -5.54
C LEU A 306 -53.74 16.60 -6.15
N GLU A 307 -54.20 16.23 -7.33
CA GLU A 307 -53.74 15.05 -8.07
C GLU A 307 -52.26 15.17 -8.45
N GLN A 308 -51.82 16.35 -8.92
CA GLN A 308 -50.40 16.60 -9.19
C GLN A 308 -49.54 16.52 -7.94
N LEU A 309 -50.04 16.97 -6.78
CA LEU A 309 -49.35 16.86 -5.50
C LEU A 309 -49.27 15.40 -5.03
N ARG A 310 -50.37 14.64 -5.16
CA ARG A 310 -50.41 13.19 -4.86
C ARG A 310 -49.42 12.43 -5.72
N PHE A 311 -49.44 12.64 -7.04
CA PHE A 311 -48.51 11.99 -7.96
C PHE A 311 -47.04 12.31 -7.66
N LYS A 312 -46.74 13.58 -7.32
CA LYS A 312 -45.39 13.98 -6.88
C LYS A 312 -44.99 13.34 -5.56
N ALA A 313 -45.91 13.22 -4.60
CA ALA A 313 -45.65 12.60 -3.30
C ALA A 313 -45.42 11.08 -3.44
N GLU A 314 -46.24 10.39 -4.24
CA GLU A 314 -46.08 8.96 -4.53
C GLU A 314 -44.76 8.67 -5.23
N ARG A 315 -44.38 9.48 -6.23
CA ARG A 315 -43.11 9.35 -6.92
C ARG A 315 -41.91 9.59 -5.99
N ARG A 316 -42.01 10.53 -5.05
CA ARG A 316 -40.98 10.76 -4.02
C ARG A 316 -40.90 9.60 -3.02
N ALA A 317 -42.05 9.07 -2.58
CA ALA A 317 -42.10 7.93 -1.67
C ALA A 317 -41.51 6.66 -2.31
N ARG A 318 -41.77 6.44 -3.60
CA ARG A 318 -41.17 5.33 -4.36
C ARG A 318 -39.65 5.44 -4.44
N ILE A 319 -39.12 6.61 -4.80
CA ILE A 319 -37.66 6.84 -4.85
C ILE A 319 -37.03 6.65 -3.47
N LYS A 320 -37.70 7.07 -2.39
CA LYS A 320 -37.22 6.90 -1.02
C LYS A 320 -37.13 5.42 -0.63
N ARG A 321 -38.16 4.62 -0.95
CA ARG A 321 -38.15 3.17 -0.71
C ARG A 321 -37.06 2.46 -1.50
N GLU A 322 -36.93 2.77 -2.78
CA GLU A 322 -35.86 2.21 -3.63
C GLU A 322 -34.45 2.60 -3.15
N ALA A 323 -34.30 3.73 -2.44
CA ALA A 323 -33.04 4.12 -1.81
C ALA A 323 -32.80 3.37 -0.49
N GLU A 324 -33.81 3.28 0.37
CA GLU A 324 -33.77 2.52 1.63
C GLU A 324 -33.43 1.03 1.35
N GLU A 325 -34.07 0.40 0.36
CA GLU A 325 -33.78 -0.98 -0.06
C GLU A 325 -32.33 -1.15 -0.55
N ARG A 326 -31.75 -0.14 -1.21
CA ARG A 326 -30.33 -0.18 -1.64
C ARG A 326 -29.37 -0.04 -0.48
N GLU A 327 -29.69 0.81 0.48
CA GLU A 327 -28.91 0.97 1.71
C GLU A 327 -28.94 -0.32 2.54
N GLU A 328 -30.09 -0.99 2.64
CA GLU A 328 -30.23 -2.30 3.29
C GLU A 328 -29.41 -3.38 2.57
N MET A 329 -29.48 -3.46 1.24
CA MET A 329 -28.66 -4.40 0.46
C MET A 329 -27.16 -4.15 0.66
N GLN A 330 -26.73 -2.89 0.61
CA GLN A 330 -25.33 -2.53 0.86
C GLN A 330 -24.88 -2.89 2.28
N ALA A 331 -25.75 -2.72 3.28
CA ALA A 331 -25.46 -3.13 4.64
C ALA A 331 -25.32 -4.65 4.77
N VAL A 332 -26.17 -5.42 4.10
CA VAL A 332 -26.05 -6.89 4.05
C VAL A 332 -24.74 -7.30 3.38
N ASP A 333 -24.43 -6.74 2.20
CA ASP A 333 -23.18 -7.01 1.48
C ASP A 333 -21.95 -6.70 2.35
N THR A 334 -21.98 -5.62 3.14
CA THR A 334 -20.88 -5.26 4.05
C THR A 334 -20.73 -6.25 5.20
N LEU A 335 -21.84 -6.71 5.80
CA LEU A 335 -21.82 -7.70 6.88
C LEU A 335 -21.39 -9.09 6.39
N GLU A 336 -21.75 -9.45 5.15
CA GLU A 336 -21.29 -10.68 4.51
C GLU A 336 -19.78 -10.63 4.24
N ALA A 337 -19.26 -9.50 3.74
CA ALA A 337 -17.83 -9.31 3.54
C ALA A 337 -17.02 -9.35 4.87
N GLU A 338 -17.56 -8.79 5.95
CA GLU A 338 -16.96 -8.88 7.29
C GLU A 338 -16.88 -10.33 7.77
N ARG A 339 -17.96 -11.10 7.62
CA ARG A 339 -17.99 -12.53 7.98
C ARG A 339 -17.01 -13.36 7.14
N GLU A 340 -16.93 -13.09 5.84
CA GLU A 340 -15.96 -13.76 4.97
C GLU A 340 -14.52 -13.46 5.38
N TRP A 341 -14.25 -12.23 5.78
CA TRP A 341 -12.95 -11.83 6.30
C TRP A 341 -12.62 -12.53 7.62
N GLU A 342 -13.56 -12.58 8.58
CA GLU A 342 -13.40 -13.31 9.85
C GLU A 342 -13.13 -14.81 9.63
N ILE A 343 -13.85 -15.45 8.69
CA ILE A 343 -13.62 -16.86 8.34
C ILE A 343 -12.25 -17.06 7.70
N ALA A 344 -11.83 -16.15 6.81
CA ALA A 344 -10.52 -16.22 6.17
C ALA A 344 -9.37 -15.99 7.16
N GLU A 345 -9.55 -15.09 8.13
CA GLU A 345 -8.58 -14.82 9.19
C GLU A 345 -8.47 -15.99 10.15
N ALA A 346 -9.60 -16.59 10.57
CA ALA A 346 -9.60 -17.81 11.37
C ALA A 346 -8.89 -18.97 10.66
N ALA A 347 -9.14 -19.16 9.35
CA ALA A 347 -8.46 -20.18 8.57
C ALA A 347 -6.95 -19.93 8.44
N ARG A 348 -6.51 -18.66 8.36
CA ARG A 348 -5.09 -18.31 8.40
C ARG A 348 -4.45 -18.67 9.74
N LEU A 349 -5.08 -18.29 10.85
CA LEU A 349 -4.58 -18.62 12.19
C LEU A 349 -4.52 -20.14 12.43
N GLU A 350 -5.49 -20.89 11.92
CA GLU A 350 -5.44 -22.36 11.97
C GLU A 350 -4.27 -22.93 11.14
N GLN A 351 -3.99 -22.37 9.96
CA GLN A 351 -2.83 -22.77 9.16
C GLN A 351 -1.51 -22.46 9.85
N GLU A 352 -1.38 -21.27 10.43
CA GLU A 352 -0.20 -20.87 11.20
C GLU A 352 0.00 -21.80 12.42
N ALA A 353 -1.05 -22.11 13.17
CA ALA A 353 -0.98 -23.04 14.30
C ALA A 353 -0.59 -24.47 13.88
N LEU A 354 -1.07 -24.94 12.71
CA LEU A 354 -0.67 -26.24 12.16
C LEU A 354 0.79 -26.24 11.70
N GLU A 355 1.28 -25.15 11.10
CA GLU A 355 2.69 -25.00 10.74
C GLU A 355 3.59 -24.94 11.98
N GLU A 356 3.18 -24.21 13.02
CA GLU A 356 3.89 -24.16 14.30
C GLU A 356 3.92 -25.54 14.97
N ALA A 357 2.80 -26.28 14.97
CA ALA A 357 2.75 -27.65 15.48
C ALA A 357 3.69 -28.58 14.70
N ARG A 358 3.74 -28.47 13.37
CA ARG A 358 4.68 -29.23 12.54
C ARG A 358 6.13 -28.89 12.85
N ARG A 359 6.45 -27.60 13.00
CA ARG A 359 7.80 -27.16 13.39
C ARG A 359 8.19 -27.69 14.76
N ALA A 360 7.27 -27.67 15.72
CA ALA A 360 7.51 -28.24 17.06
C ALA A 360 7.72 -29.76 17.02
N GLU A 361 6.97 -30.49 16.18
CA GLU A 361 7.19 -31.92 15.96
C GLU A 361 8.57 -32.21 15.34
N GLU A 362 8.97 -31.44 14.32
CA GLU A 362 10.29 -31.56 13.68
C GLU A 362 11.42 -31.24 14.68
N GLU A 363 11.28 -30.19 15.49
CA GLU A 363 12.23 -29.85 16.55
C GLU A 363 12.33 -30.94 17.61
N ALA A 364 11.20 -31.51 18.05
CA ALA A 364 11.17 -32.60 19.02
C ALA A 364 11.87 -33.87 18.48
N LEU A 365 11.73 -34.18 17.18
CA LEU A 365 12.45 -35.26 16.53
C LEU A 365 13.96 -35.01 16.50
N LEU A 366 14.38 -33.79 16.16
CA LEU A 366 15.79 -33.39 16.17
C LEU A 366 16.39 -33.44 17.58
N GLU A 367 15.64 -33.03 18.60
CA GLU A 367 16.06 -33.17 20.01
C GLU A 367 16.16 -34.63 20.44
N ALA A 368 15.21 -35.48 20.03
CA ALA A 368 15.27 -36.91 20.30
C ALA A 368 16.50 -37.57 19.67
N GLU A 369 16.84 -37.21 18.42
CA GLU A 369 18.07 -37.66 17.75
C GLU A 369 19.33 -37.17 18.48
N ARG A 370 19.37 -35.89 18.89
CA ARG A 370 20.49 -35.33 19.67
C ARG A 370 20.66 -36.06 21.01
N ASN A 371 19.57 -36.36 21.70
CA ASN A 371 19.60 -37.10 22.96
C ASN A 371 20.02 -38.56 22.77
N ALA A 372 19.56 -39.23 21.71
CA ALA A 372 20.01 -40.57 21.34
C ALA A 372 21.52 -40.60 21.05
N ASN A 373 22.03 -39.62 20.31
CA ASN A 373 23.47 -39.48 20.04
C ASN A 373 24.29 -39.21 21.31
N ARG A 374 23.78 -38.41 22.25
CA ARG A 374 24.42 -38.23 23.58
C ARG A 374 24.45 -39.52 24.39
N ALA A 375 23.34 -40.27 24.41
CA ALA A 375 23.26 -41.55 25.12
C ALA A 375 24.21 -42.60 24.52
N ALA A 376 24.30 -42.66 23.19
CA ALA A 376 25.27 -43.51 22.48
C ALA A 376 26.71 -43.11 22.82
N GLY A 377 27.00 -41.81 22.90
CA GLY A 377 28.31 -41.30 23.33
C GLY A 377 28.67 -41.67 24.78
N GLN A 378 27.69 -41.70 25.70
CA GLN A 378 27.91 -42.13 27.09
C GLN A 378 28.16 -43.64 27.21
N GLN A 379 27.41 -44.48 26.48
CA GLN A 379 27.66 -45.93 26.46
C GLN A 379 29.02 -46.31 25.87
N GLN A 380 29.54 -45.52 24.93
CA GLN A 380 30.86 -45.71 24.36
C GLN A 380 31.99 -45.27 25.31
N TRP A 381 31.70 -44.37 26.26
CA TRP A 381 32.61 -43.94 27.33
C TRP A 381 32.63 -44.96 28.49
N GLU A 382 31.46 -45.43 28.96
CA GLU A 382 31.36 -46.45 30.02
C GLU A 382 31.97 -47.81 29.59
N GLY A 383 31.90 -48.17 28.30
CA GLY A 383 32.57 -49.37 27.77
C GLY A 383 34.10 -49.27 27.66
N SER A 384 34.70 -48.11 27.95
CA SER A 384 36.15 -47.89 27.89
C SER A 384 36.81 -47.89 29.28
N GLU A 385 36.05 -47.83 30.37
CA GLU A 385 36.58 -47.83 31.75
C GLU A 385 36.65 -49.22 32.42
N ASP A 386 35.98 -50.25 31.88
CA ASP A 386 36.03 -51.63 32.42
C ASP A 386 37.23 -52.47 31.90
N GLY A 387 38.31 -51.80 31.51
CA GLY A 387 39.43 -52.38 30.75
C GLY A 387 40.80 -52.34 31.43
N GLU A 388 40.91 -52.12 32.74
CA GLU A 388 42.18 -52.23 33.49
C GLU A 388 41.91 -52.71 34.92
N ASP A 389 41.97 -54.03 35.14
CA ASP A 389 42.39 -54.69 36.38
C ASP A 389 42.71 -56.19 36.14
#